data_AF-A0A920G1P7-F1
#
_entry.id   AF-A0A920G1P7-F1
#
_cell.length_a   1.000
_cell.length_b   1.000
_cell.length_c   1.000
_cell.angle_alpha   90.00
_cell.angle_beta   90.00
_cell.angle_gamma   90.00
#
_symmetry.space_group_name_H-M   'P 1'
#
loop_
_entity.id
_entity.type
_entity.pdbx_description
1 polymer ?
#
loop_
_entity_poly.entity_id
_entity_poly.type
_entity_poly.pdbx_seq_one_letter_code
_entity_poly.pdbx_strand_id
1 'polypeptide(L)'
;MEIIDLSRELYHRTPQYPGQPPIIHGVWKSHEEAFADSGNIQGNSVHYFSMPDHGGTHIDAPRHFSIDGTPINEYPLENCIVKGICIDLRHVEPKSEITSSDLEEAVKKQANRFQKMELYYFAQAITRGLSHQLLIQPITLE
;
A
#
# COMPACT_ATOMS: atom_id res chain seq x y z
N MET A 1 -6.47 17.88 13.31
CA MET A 1 -5.97 17.17 12.12
C MET A 1 -6.45 15.74 12.25
N GLU A 2 -7.15 15.25 11.23
CA GLU A 2 -7.63 13.86 11.18
C GLU A 2 -6.59 13.01 10.44
N ILE A 3 -6.36 11.78 10.91
CA ILE A 3 -5.44 10.82 10.28
C ILE A 3 -6.29 9.62 9.85
N ILE A 4 -6.19 9.25 8.58
CA ILE A 4 -6.90 8.11 7.98
C ILE A 4 -5.87 7.07 7.57
N ASP A 5 -6.05 5.84 8.04
CA ASP A 5 -5.21 4.70 7.63
C ASP A 5 -5.68 4.14 6.27
N LEU A 6 -4.77 4.11 5.30
CA LEU A 6 -5.00 3.55 3.96
C LEU A 6 -4.38 2.14 3.80
N SER A 7 -3.84 1.59 4.89
CA SER A 7 -3.22 0.26 4.91
C SER A 7 -4.28 -0.83 5.02
N ARG A 8 -3.96 -2.01 4.49
CA ARG A 8 -4.71 -3.24 4.76
C ARG A 8 -3.96 -4.08 5.77
N GLU A 9 -4.71 -4.79 6.61
CA GLU A 9 -4.15 -5.75 7.55
C GLU A 9 -3.33 -6.83 6.83
N LEU A 10 -2.12 -7.08 7.34
CA LEU A 10 -1.28 -8.20 6.94
C LEU A 10 -1.59 -9.42 7.81
N TYR A 11 -1.92 -10.54 7.18
CA TYR A 11 -2.17 -11.81 7.84
C TYR A 11 -1.52 -12.98 7.09
N HIS A 12 -1.44 -14.15 7.74
CA HIS A 12 -0.88 -15.35 7.12
C HIS A 12 -1.63 -15.69 5.84
N ARG A 13 -0.90 -15.79 4.72
CA ARG A 13 -1.44 -16.00 3.36
C ARG A 13 -2.34 -14.86 2.89
N THR A 14 -2.00 -13.64 3.26
CA THR A 14 -2.55 -12.42 2.63
C THR A 14 -2.55 -12.58 1.10
N PRO A 15 -3.66 -12.24 0.41
CA PRO A 15 -3.73 -12.30 -1.05
C PRO A 15 -2.61 -11.50 -1.70
N GLN A 16 -1.96 -12.09 -2.69
CA GLN A 16 -0.78 -11.54 -3.36
C GLN A 16 -0.84 -11.77 -4.87
N TYR A 17 0.06 -11.11 -5.60
CA TYR A 17 0.17 -11.33 -7.04
C TYR A 17 0.59 -12.79 -7.34
N PRO A 18 -0.01 -13.46 -8.34
CA PRO A 18 0.34 -14.83 -8.70
C PRO A 18 1.84 -14.99 -8.97
N GLY A 19 2.46 -16.01 -8.35
CA GLY A 19 3.89 -16.31 -8.53
C GLY A 19 4.83 -15.72 -7.48
N GLN A 20 4.34 -14.87 -6.57
CA GLN A 20 5.14 -14.38 -5.45
C GLN A 20 5.19 -15.38 -4.27
N PRO A 21 6.25 -15.37 -3.44
CA PRO A 21 6.30 -16.16 -2.22
C PRO A 21 5.21 -15.72 -1.24
N PRO A 22 4.59 -16.63 -0.46
CA PRO A 22 3.50 -16.28 0.45
C PRO A 22 3.95 -15.37 1.59
N ILE A 23 3.06 -14.48 2.03
CA ILE A 23 3.19 -13.82 3.34
C ILE A 23 2.97 -14.87 4.43
N ILE A 24 4.00 -15.08 5.26
CA ILE A 24 3.94 -15.90 6.46
C ILE A 24 3.95 -14.96 7.66
N HIS A 25 2.98 -15.10 8.55
CA HIS A 25 2.92 -14.37 9.82
C HIS A 25 2.54 -15.38 10.92
N GLY A 26 3.21 -15.32 12.06
CA GLY A 26 2.95 -16.24 13.16
C GLY A 26 3.53 -15.78 14.48
N VAL A 27 3.10 -16.43 15.55
CA VAL A 27 3.64 -16.24 16.89
C VAL A 27 4.89 -17.13 17.02
N TRP A 28 6.02 -16.51 17.33
CA TRP A 28 7.25 -17.22 17.69
C TRP A 28 7.24 -17.64 19.16
N LYS A 29 6.75 -16.74 20.03
CA LYS A 29 6.64 -16.98 21.47
C LYS A 29 5.52 -16.14 22.07
N SER A 30 4.65 -16.75 22.86
CA SER A 30 3.61 -16.04 23.63
C SER A 30 4.12 -15.56 24.99
N HIS A 31 3.37 -14.67 25.65
CA HIS A 31 3.67 -14.26 27.02
C HIS A 31 3.59 -15.42 28.01
N GLU A 32 2.62 -16.32 27.83
CA GLU A 32 2.41 -17.52 28.66
C GLU A 32 3.59 -18.49 28.53
N GLU A 33 4.05 -18.74 27.31
CA GLU A 33 5.23 -19.57 27.05
C GLU A 33 6.49 -18.94 27.67
N ALA A 34 6.67 -17.63 27.51
CA ALA A 34 7.80 -16.92 28.09
C ALA A 34 7.81 -16.93 29.62
N PHE A 35 6.63 -16.82 30.25
CA PHE A 35 6.47 -16.88 31.70
C PHE A 35 6.74 -18.29 32.26
N ALA A 36 6.29 -19.33 31.56
CA ALA A 36 6.54 -20.71 31.95
C ALA A 36 8.04 -21.06 31.87
N ASP A 37 8.69 -20.74 30.75
CA ASP A 37 10.11 -21.04 30.52
C ASP A 37 11.04 -20.33 31.52
N SER A 38 10.67 -19.14 31.97
CA SER A 38 11.47 -18.30 32.84
C SER A 38 11.31 -18.63 34.33
N GLY A 39 10.39 -19.53 34.69
CA GLY A 39 10.09 -19.85 36.08
C GLY A 39 9.30 -18.75 36.80
N ASN A 40 8.25 -18.24 36.16
CA ASN A 40 7.35 -17.19 36.66
C ASN A 40 7.89 -15.75 36.57
N ILE A 41 8.73 -15.46 35.58
CA ILE A 41 9.14 -14.09 35.24
C ILE A 41 8.46 -13.65 33.95
N GLN A 42 7.82 -12.49 33.95
CA GLN A 42 7.14 -11.97 32.76
C GLN A 42 8.14 -11.74 31.62
N GLY A 43 7.86 -12.35 30.46
CA GLY A 43 8.67 -12.25 29.24
C GLY A 43 7.93 -11.60 28.07
N ASN A 44 8.60 -11.46 26.93
CA ASN A 44 8.05 -10.83 25.73
C ASN A 44 7.20 -11.81 24.89
N SER A 45 6.19 -11.25 24.22
CA SER A 45 5.56 -11.89 23.07
C SER A 45 6.35 -11.51 21.82
N VAL A 46 6.68 -12.52 21.01
CA VAL A 46 7.46 -12.33 19.78
C VAL A 46 6.67 -12.94 18.63
N HIS A 47 6.49 -12.15 17.59
CA HIS A 47 5.91 -12.58 16.32
C HIS A 47 7.02 -12.64 15.27
N TYR A 48 6.81 -13.47 14.25
CA TYR A 48 7.67 -13.54 13.08
C TYR A 48 6.84 -13.32 11.82
N PHE A 49 7.49 -12.75 10.81
CA PHE A 49 6.91 -12.66 9.48
C PHE A 49 7.97 -12.80 8.39
N SER A 50 7.52 -13.27 7.23
CA SER A 50 8.27 -13.32 5.98
C SER A 50 7.32 -12.89 4.87
N MET A 51 7.76 -11.97 4.01
CA MET A 51 6.92 -11.42 2.94
C MET A 51 7.78 -11.01 1.74
N PRO A 52 7.21 -11.03 0.51
CA PRO A 52 7.80 -10.29 -0.60
C PRO A 52 7.72 -8.77 -0.33
N ASP A 53 8.61 -8.00 -0.93
CA ASP A 53 8.61 -6.54 -0.92
C ASP A 53 7.34 -5.93 -1.53
N HIS A 54 6.64 -6.68 -2.40
CA HIS A 54 5.35 -6.32 -2.98
C HIS A 54 4.13 -6.94 -2.26
N GLY A 55 4.31 -7.38 -1.01
CA GLY A 55 3.25 -7.98 -0.21
C GLY A 55 2.36 -6.94 0.49
N GLY A 56 1.03 -7.07 0.34
CA GLY A 56 0.06 -6.20 1.02
C GLY A 56 0.07 -4.74 0.51
N THR A 57 -0.20 -3.77 1.38
CA THR A 57 -0.05 -2.34 1.04
C THR A 57 1.44 -1.98 1.05
N HIS A 58 1.99 -1.59 -0.11
CA HIS A 58 3.43 -1.39 -0.30
C HIS A 58 3.72 -0.21 -1.24
N ILE A 59 5.02 0.10 -1.40
CA ILE A 59 5.55 1.10 -2.32
C ILE A 59 6.59 0.44 -3.24
N ASP A 60 6.55 0.78 -4.52
CA ASP A 60 7.54 0.34 -5.49
C ASP A 60 8.56 1.45 -5.74
N ALA A 61 9.83 1.17 -5.44
CA ALA A 61 10.92 2.06 -5.85
C ALA A 61 11.20 1.92 -7.36
N PRO A 62 11.80 2.93 -8.03
CA PRO A 62 12.13 2.86 -9.45
C PRO A 62 12.92 1.60 -9.87
N ARG A 63 13.77 1.07 -8.96
CA ARG A 63 14.50 -0.19 -9.17
C ARG A 63 13.59 -1.39 -9.49
N HIS A 64 12.33 -1.37 -9.07
CA HIS A 64 11.38 -2.45 -9.36
C HIS A 64 11.14 -2.64 -10.87
N PHE A 65 11.16 -1.55 -11.64
CA PHE A 65 10.90 -1.57 -13.09
C PHE A 65 12.13 -1.27 -13.96
N SER A 66 13.23 -0.82 -13.36
CA SER A 66 14.46 -0.46 -14.08
C SER A 66 15.70 -0.94 -13.36
N ILE A 67 16.61 -1.59 -14.08
CA ILE A 67 17.87 -2.07 -13.51
C ILE A 67 18.74 -0.94 -12.96
N ASP A 68 18.61 0.27 -13.50
CA ASP A 68 19.37 1.46 -13.06
C ASP A 68 18.55 2.36 -12.12
N GLY A 69 17.33 1.95 -11.75
CA GLY A 69 16.46 2.75 -10.89
C GLY A 69 16.99 2.90 -9.46
N THR A 70 16.56 3.95 -8.76
CA THR A 70 16.86 4.12 -7.34
C THR A 70 16.23 2.97 -6.52
N PRO A 71 17.01 2.25 -5.68
CA PRO A 71 16.46 1.22 -4.81
C PRO A 71 15.76 1.84 -3.58
N ILE A 72 14.89 1.08 -2.92
CA ILE A 72 14.04 1.60 -1.82
C ILE A 72 14.86 2.15 -0.64
N ASN A 73 16.01 1.57 -0.34
CA ASN A 73 16.90 2.02 0.74
C ASN A 73 17.60 3.36 0.44
N GLU A 74 17.53 3.85 -0.80
CA GLU A 74 18.08 5.13 -1.24
C GLU A 74 16.98 6.11 -1.70
N TYR A 75 15.70 5.69 -1.64
CA TYR A 75 14.60 6.53 -2.06
C TYR A 75 14.35 7.66 -1.04
N PRO A 76 14.34 8.95 -1.45
CA PRO A 76 14.22 10.06 -0.51
C PRO A 76 12.88 10.06 0.25
N LEU A 77 12.92 10.19 1.58
CA LEU A 77 11.72 10.13 2.44
C LEU A 77 10.76 11.29 2.20
N GLU A 78 11.27 12.45 1.79
CA GLU A 78 10.46 13.60 1.40
C GLU A 78 9.50 13.29 0.25
N ASN A 79 9.84 12.32 -0.61
CA ASN A 79 8.98 11.86 -1.71
C ASN A 79 7.86 10.91 -1.22
N CYS A 80 7.92 10.46 0.03
CA CYS A 80 6.87 9.64 0.66
C CYS A 80 5.84 10.50 1.40
N ILE A 81 6.03 11.83 1.49
CA ILE A 81 5.12 12.77 2.14
C ILE A 81 4.55 13.71 1.08
N VAL A 82 3.29 13.50 0.73
CA VAL A 82 2.74 14.04 -0.50
C VAL A 82 1.33 14.58 -0.29
N LYS A 83 0.95 15.58 -1.08
CA LYS A 83 -0.46 16.00 -1.18
C LYS A 83 -1.18 15.01 -2.07
N GLY A 84 -2.24 14.39 -1.56
CA GLY A 84 -3.10 13.48 -2.32
C GLY A 84 -4.49 14.07 -2.51
N ILE A 85 -5.17 13.60 -3.57
CA ILE A 85 -6.61 13.79 -3.75
C ILE A 85 -7.28 12.42 -3.77
N CYS A 86 -8.51 12.34 -3.27
CA CYS A 86 -9.30 11.10 -3.29
C CYS A 86 -10.43 11.25 -4.30
N ILE A 87 -10.24 10.69 -5.49
CA ILE A 87 -11.25 10.69 -6.57
C ILE A 87 -12.12 9.42 -6.51
N ASP A 88 -13.41 9.57 -6.79
CA ASP A 88 -14.36 8.46 -6.76
C ASP A 88 -14.55 7.85 -8.15
N LEU A 89 -13.95 6.67 -8.35
CA LEU A 89 -14.03 5.90 -9.60
C LEU A 89 -14.91 4.65 -9.47
N ARG A 90 -15.75 4.54 -8.43
CA ARG A 90 -16.60 3.35 -8.22
C ARG A 90 -17.65 3.10 -9.32
N HIS A 91 -17.83 4.06 -10.22
CA HIS A 91 -18.70 3.97 -11.38
C HIS A 91 -18.05 3.25 -12.58
N VAL A 92 -16.73 3.03 -12.54
CA VAL A 92 -15.98 2.30 -13.57
C VAL A 92 -16.12 0.79 -13.32
N GLU A 93 -16.37 0.02 -14.36
CA GLU A 93 -16.59 -1.43 -14.25
C GLU A 93 -15.32 -2.16 -13.79
N PRO A 94 -15.44 -3.22 -12.97
CA PRO A 94 -14.28 -4.00 -12.56
C PRO A 94 -13.53 -4.58 -13.75
N LYS A 95 -12.19 -4.48 -13.71
CA LYS A 95 -11.26 -4.96 -14.76
C LYS A 95 -11.35 -4.22 -16.10
N SER A 96 -12.05 -3.08 -16.17
CA SER A 96 -11.91 -2.18 -17.31
C SER A 96 -10.70 -1.28 -17.14
N GLU A 97 -10.22 -0.74 -18.26
CA GLU A 97 -9.24 0.34 -18.26
C GLU A 97 -9.84 1.59 -17.61
N ILE A 98 -9.01 2.34 -16.88
CA ILE A 98 -9.31 3.69 -16.42
C ILE A 98 -8.54 4.63 -17.33
N THR A 99 -9.27 5.48 -18.05
CA THR A 99 -8.70 6.41 -19.03
C THR A 99 -8.38 7.77 -18.39
N SER A 100 -7.60 8.60 -19.09
CA SER A 100 -7.39 10.00 -18.68
C SER A 100 -8.71 10.77 -18.56
N SER A 101 -9.67 10.51 -19.45
CA SER A 101 -11.00 11.15 -19.42
C SER A 101 -11.77 10.82 -18.14
N ASP A 102 -11.71 9.57 -17.67
CA ASP A 102 -12.36 9.15 -16.41
C ASP A 102 -11.79 9.92 -15.21
N LEU A 103 -10.46 10.10 -15.19
CA LEU A 103 -9.76 10.87 -14.16
C LEU A 103 -10.15 12.35 -14.20
N GLU A 104 -10.10 12.97 -15.38
CA GLU A 104 -10.46 14.38 -15.55
C GLU A 104 -11.91 14.66 -15.15
N GLU A 105 -12.85 13.79 -15.55
CA GLU A 105 -14.25 13.92 -15.17
C GLU A 105 -14.46 13.76 -13.66
N ALA A 106 -13.81 12.78 -13.03
CA ALA A 106 -13.89 12.56 -11.60
C ALA A 106 -13.36 13.77 -10.81
N VAL A 107 -12.26 14.36 -11.28
CA VAL A 107 -11.70 15.59 -10.71
C VAL A 107 -12.65 16.78 -10.89
N LYS A 108 -13.19 16.99 -12.10
CA LYS A 108 -14.16 18.07 -12.40
C LYS A 108 -15.39 17.98 -11.50
N LYS A 109 -15.94 16.78 -11.28
CA LYS A 109 -17.08 16.54 -10.38
C LYS A 109 -16.78 16.90 -8.92
N GLN A 110 -15.52 16.86 -8.52
CA GLN A 110 -15.07 17.14 -7.14
C GLN A 110 -14.43 18.51 -6.95
N ALA A 111 -14.27 19.31 -8.02
CA ALA A 111 -13.61 20.63 -7.99
C ALA A 111 -14.23 21.62 -6.99
N ASN A 112 -15.49 21.42 -6.59
CA ASN A 112 -16.17 22.24 -5.59
C ASN A 112 -15.82 21.87 -4.12
N ARG A 113 -15.04 20.81 -3.88
CA ARG A 113 -14.72 20.31 -2.53
C ARG A 113 -13.27 20.52 -2.09
N PHE A 114 -12.35 20.85 -2.99
CA PHE A 114 -10.92 20.97 -2.65
C PHE A 114 -10.29 22.21 -3.31
N GLN A 115 -9.78 23.14 -2.48
CA GLN A 115 -9.03 24.30 -2.96
C GLN A 115 -7.56 23.93 -3.22
N LYS A 116 -7.11 24.22 -4.45
CA LYS A 116 -5.72 24.14 -4.96
C LYS A 116 -5.14 22.71 -5.07
N MET A 117 -5.16 22.21 -6.31
CA MET A 117 -4.55 20.95 -6.74
C MET A 117 -3.12 21.20 -7.22
N GLU A 118 -2.14 20.57 -6.58
CA GLU A 118 -0.85 20.29 -7.19
C GLU A 118 -0.49 18.85 -6.78
N LEU A 119 -0.22 18.01 -7.78
CA LEU A 119 0.09 16.58 -7.75
C LEU A 119 -1.10 15.60 -7.60
N TYR A 120 -1.17 14.67 -8.56
CA TYR A 120 -2.15 13.58 -8.65
C TYR A 120 -1.52 12.28 -8.15
N TYR A 121 -2.16 11.63 -7.19
CA TYR A 121 -1.84 10.27 -6.76
C TYR A 121 -2.99 9.34 -7.12
N PHE A 122 -2.69 8.30 -7.89
CA PHE A 122 -3.66 7.29 -8.28
C PHE A 122 -3.63 6.15 -7.26
N ALA A 123 -4.59 6.14 -6.34
CA ALA A 123 -4.82 4.99 -5.47
C ALA A 123 -5.82 4.04 -6.15
N GLN A 124 -5.34 3.11 -6.98
CA GLN A 124 -6.23 2.05 -7.45
C GLN A 124 -6.47 1.04 -6.32
N ALA A 125 -7.58 1.20 -5.61
CA ALA A 125 -8.18 0.07 -4.93
C ALA A 125 -8.73 -0.88 -5.99
N ILE A 126 -7.90 -1.78 -6.54
CA ILE A 126 -8.37 -2.95 -7.30
C ILE A 126 -9.16 -3.81 -6.31
N THR A 127 -10.42 -3.44 -6.12
CA THR A 127 -11.39 -4.21 -5.36
C THR A 127 -11.92 -5.28 -6.31
N ARG A 128 -11.36 -6.49 -6.17
CA ARG A 128 -11.90 -7.82 -6.51
C ARG A 128 -10.86 -8.69 -7.24
N GLY A 129 -9.92 -9.25 -6.47
CA GLY A 129 -9.53 -10.64 -6.71
C GLY A 129 -8.05 -10.98 -6.66
N LEU A 130 -7.13 -10.15 -7.14
CA LEU A 130 -5.73 -10.56 -7.28
C LEU A 130 -4.83 -9.32 -7.21
N SER A 131 -4.06 -9.18 -6.12
CA SER A 131 -3.11 -8.10 -5.81
C SER A 131 -3.66 -6.66 -5.75
N HIS A 132 -3.26 -5.94 -4.70
CA HIS A 132 -3.50 -4.52 -4.55
C HIS A 132 -2.15 -3.83 -4.74
N GLN A 133 -1.94 -3.21 -5.90
CA GLN A 133 -0.74 -2.40 -6.16
C GLN A 133 -1.16 -0.94 -6.12
N LEU A 134 -0.59 -0.20 -5.18
CA LEU A 134 -0.72 1.25 -5.16
C LEU A 134 0.36 1.81 -6.08
N LEU A 135 0.04 1.97 -7.37
CA LEU A 135 0.98 2.56 -8.31
C LEU A 135 1.01 4.08 -8.11
N ILE A 136 2.02 4.53 -7.35
CA ILE A 136 2.31 5.94 -7.17
C ILE A 136 3.18 6.40 -8.33
N GLN A 137 2.58 7.07 -9.31
CA GLN A 137 3.33 7.78 -10.35
C GLN A 137 2.98 9.27 -10.35
N PRO A 138 3.98 10.17 -10.43
CA PRO A 138 3.70 11.57 -10.68
C PRO A 138 3.10 11.71 -12.08
N ILE A 139 1.84 12.12 -12.17
CA ILE A 139 1.22 12.54 -13.43
C ILE A 139 1.44 14.05 -13.55
N THR A 140 2.31 14.45 -14.46
CA THR A 140 2.35 15.82 -14.98
C THR A 140 1.31 15.94 -16.09
N LEU A 141 0.28 16.75 -15.86
CA LEU A 141 -0.57 17.24 -16.95
C LEU A 141 0.18 18.40 -17.61
N GLU A 142 0.51 18.27 -18.89
CA GLU A 142 0.96 19.39 -19.74
C GLU A 142 -0.21 20.34 -20.03
#